data_AF-A0A2B7XYQ3-F1
#
_entry.id   AF-A0A2B7XYQ3-F1
#
_cell.length_a   1.000
_cell.length_b   1.000
_cell.length_c   1.000
_cell.angle_alpha   90.00
_cell.angle_beta   90.00
_cell.angle_gamma   90.00
#
_symmetry.space_group_name_H-M   'P 1'
#
loop_
_entity.id
_entity.type
_entity.pdbx_description
1 polymer ?
#
loop_
_entity_poly.entity_id
_entity_poly.type
_entity_poly.pdbx_seq_one_letter_code
_entity_poly.pdbx_strand_id
1 'polypeptide(L)'
;MDEPSEIDCYRILGIAKTATVSDIRKAYRQRVLETHPDKNPGIETSLFLKVQSAWETLSDQTRRYRFDCKYEIIRNQWDKYEEATRWKTAGQIHTQCAASVYQKTGAVESETKSIYSEEGVRKILEKLKRMRDEADEIRRQEKERQAKEKQEEARKKEEEAKREEARRRTEEEMEFWNHDWFTFKTFEDVLDEMEQRMMGTEARTNSAQPPSSNSTYSILCYHWRWWLRIDGAGWCQYCGRYCSTYLLDCPGCDARACVSCKIRESGS
;
A
#
# COMPACT_ATOMS: atom_id res chain seq x y z
N MET A 1 -17.53 32.54 -1.63
CA MET A 1 -18.17 31.24 -1.90
C MET A 1 -19.01 31.43 -3.13
N ASP A 2 -18.54 30.86 -4.22
CA ASP A 2 -19.14 30.94 -5.54
C ASP A 2 -20.23 29.87 -5.67
N GLU A 3 -21.17 30.06 -6.61
CA GLU A 3 -22.23 29.07 -6.88
C GLU A 3 -21.59 27.73 -7.30
N PRO A 4 -22.04 26.58 -6.75
CA PRO A 4 -21.52 25.27 -7.14
C PRO A 4 -21.66 25.03 -8.64
N SER A 5 -20.63 24.45 -9.27
CA SER A 5 -20.61 24.18 -10.71
C SER A 5 -21.56 23.05 -11.15
N GLU A 6 -21.81 22.08 -10.27
CA GLU A 6 -22.72 20.96 -10.53
C GLU A 6 -24.12 21.26 -9.98
N ILE A 7 -25.15 21.09 -10.81
CA ILE A 7 -26.55 21.37 -10.47
C ILE A 7 -27.14 20.23 -9.62
N ASP A 8 -27.76 20.56 -8.49
CA ASP A 8 -28.54 19.59 -7.70
C ASP A 8 -29.90 19.30 -8.37
N CYS A 9 -29.93 18.24 -9.18
CA CYS A 9 -31.12 17.85 -9.95
C CYS A 9 -32.36 17.56 -9.09
N TYR A 10 -32.18 16.97 -7.90
CA TYR A 10 -33.29 16.67 -6.99
C TYR A 10 -33.83 17.93 -6.33
N ARG A 11 -32.95 18.86 -5.92
CA ARG A 11 -33.32 20.15 -5.34
C ARG A 11 -34.02 21.07 -6.35
N ILE A 12 -33.55 21.11 -7.60
CA ILE A 12 -34.18 21.88 -8.69
C ILE A 12 -35.60 21.39 -8.96
N LEU A 13 -35.82 20.07 -8.97
CA LEU A 13 -37.17 19.51 -9.13
C LEU A 13 -38.01 19.53 -7.85
N GLY A 14 -37.40 19.77 -6.68
CA GLY A 14 -38.09 19.82 -5.39
C GLY A 14 -38.56 18.45 -4.88
N ILE A 15 -37.79 17.40 -5.16
CA ILE A 15 -38.13 16.01 -4.81
C ILE A 15 -37.02 15.36 -3.99
N ALA A 16 -37.38 14.33 -3.22
CA ALA A 16 -36.39 13.52 -2.50
C ALA A 16 -35.66 12.55 -3.44
N LYS A 17 -34.42 12.17 -3.07
CA LYS A 17 -33.65 11.14 -3.80
C LYS A 17 -34.41 9.81 -3.94
N THR A 18 -35.23 9.45 -2.95
CA THR A 18 -36.04 8.22 -2.89
C THR A 18 -37.27 8.27 -3.81
N ALA A 19 -37.52 9.38 -4.50
CA ALA A 19 -38.67 9.54 -5.38
C ALA A 19 -38.65 8.54 -6.54
N THR A 20 -39.83 8.04 -6.90
CA THR A 20 -40.00 7.12 -8.02
C THR A 20 -39.92 7.87 -9.36
N VAL A 21 -39.73 7.16 -10.47
CA VAL A 21 -39.71 7.76 -11.81
C VAL A 21 -41.06 8.45 -12.14
N SER A 22 -42.17 7.96 -11.59
CA SER A 22 -43.49 8.60 -11.71
C SER A 22 -43.50 9.98 -11.05
N ASP A 23 -42.93 10.08 -9.85
CA ASP A 23 -42.86 11.33 -9.09
C ASP A 23 -41.94 12.35 -9.76
N ILE A 24 -40.80 11.90 -10.29
CA ILE A 24 -39.88 12.75 -11.07
C ILE A 24 -40.60 13.34 -12.30
N ARG A 25 -41.37 12.52 -13.03
CA ARG A 25 -42.16 12.97 -14.18
C ARG A 25 -43.21 14.00 -13.79
N LYS A 26 -43.89 13.79 -12.66
CA LYS A 26 -44.92 14.71 -12.15
C LYS A 26 -44.29 16.04 -11.75
N ALA A 27 -43.20 16.01 -10.99
CA ALA A 27 -42.47 17.19 -10.55
C ALA A 27 -41.90 18.00 -11.72
N TYR A 28 -41.34 17.33 -12.74
CA TYR A 28 -40.86 17.99 -13.95
C TYR A 28 -41.97 18.75 -14.68
N ARG A 29 -43.14 18.13 -14.91
CA ARG A 29 -44.27 18.80 -15.57
C ARG A 29 -44.74 20.03 -14.79
N GLN A 30 -44.79 19.92 -13.46
CA GLN A 30 -45.15 21.04 -12.60
C GLN A 30 -44.13 22.18 -12.70
N ARG A 31 -42.84 21.88 -12.56
CA ARG A 31 -41.77 22.88 -12.65
C ARG A 31 -41.69 23.55 -14.01
N VAL A 32 -41.87 22.80 -15.10
CA VAL A 32 -41.90 23.37 -16.44
C VAL A 32 -43.02 24.40 -16.59
N LEU A 33 -44.21 24.13 -16.07
CA LEU A 33 -45.33 25.08 -16.12
C LEU A 33 -45.05 26.34 -15.29
N GLU A 34 -44.42 26.18 -14.13
CA GLU A 34 -44.03 27.28 -13.25
C GLU A 34 -42.91 28.15 -13.85
N THR A 35 -41.95 27.55 -14.57
CA THR A 35 -40.79 28.26 -15.11
C THR A 35 -40.88 28.57 -16.61
N HIS A 36 -42.01 28.29 -17.28
CA HIS A 36 -42.11 28.46 -18.72
C HIS A 36 -42.04 29.95 -19.12
N PRO A 37 -41.12 30.36 -20.01
CA PRO A 37 -40.93 31.77 -20.35
C PRO A 37 -42.15 32.41 -21.04
N ASP A 38 -42.92 31.61 -21.79
CA ASP A 38 -44.16 32.07 -22.46
C ASP A 38 -45.31 32.35 -21.49
N LYS A 39 -45.43 31.54 -20.42
CA LYS A 39 -46.54 31.67 -19.44
C LYS A 39 -46.22 32.67 -18.34
N ASN A 40 -44.93 32.85 -18.05
CA ASN A 40 -44.45 33.73 -17.00
C ASN A 40 -43.39 34.71 -17.55
N PRO A 41 -43.82 35.73 -18.30
CA PRO A 41 -42.92 36.76 -18.82
C PRO A 41 -42.33 37.57 -17.67
N GLY A 42 -41.12 37.22 -17.24
CA GLY A 42 -40.45 37.83 -16.08
C GLY A 42 -39.59 36.85 -15.27
N ILE A 43 -39.75 35.54 -15.49
CA ILE A 43 -38.89 34.53 -14.88
C ILE A 43 -37.61 34.37 -15.71
N GLU A 44 -36.48 34.24 -15.03
CA GLU A 44 -35.19 34.04 -15.67
C GLU A 44 -35.17 32.72 -16.46
N THR A 45 -34.88 32.80 -17.76
CA THR A 45 -34.79 31.63 -18.66
C THR A 45 -33.77 30.60 -18.17
N SER A 46 -32.80 31.01 -17.36
CA SER A 46 -31.81 30.13 -16.71
C SER A 46 -32.47 29.02 -15.88
N LEU A 47 -33.59 29.31 -15.20
CA LEU A 47 -34.28 28.37 -14.32
C LEU A 47 -34.94 27.25 -15.11
N PHE A 48 -35.53 27.59 -16.26
CA PHE A 48 -36.09 26.61 -17.18
C PHE A 48 -35.02 25.65 -17.71
N LEU A 49 -33.85 26.18 -18.09
CA LEU A 49 -32.72 25.36 -18.56
C LEU A 49 -32.21 24.42 -17.44
N LYS A 50 -32.12 24.91 -16.19
CA LYS A 50 -31.75 24.08 -15.03
C LYS A 50 -32.76 22.95 -14.80
N VAL A 51 -34.07 23.24 -14.91
CA VAL A 51 -35.15 22.23 -14.79
C VAL A 51 -35.06 21.18 -15.90
N GLN A 52 -34.80 21.61 -17.14
CA GLN A 52 -34.63 20.70 -18.27
C GLN A 52 -33.40 19.78 -18.11
N SER A 53 -32.27 20.34 -17.69
CA SER A 53 -31.04 19.57 -17.41
C SER A 53 -31.23 18.55 -16.28
N ALA A 54 -31.96 18.93 -15.22
CA ALA A 54 -32.30 18.03 -14.11
C ALA A 54 -33.14 16.85 -14.59
N TRP A 55 -34.14 17.10 -15.44
CA TRP A 55 -34.96 16.05 -16.03
C TRP A 55 -34.16 15.12 -16.95
N GLU A 56 -33.30 15.66 -17.80
CA GLU A 56 -32.45 14.85 -18.69
C GLU A 56 -31.54 13.89 -17.90
N THR A 57 -31.05 14.33 -16.74
CA THR A 57 -30.20 13.50 -15.87
C THR A 57 -31.00 12.45 -15.12
N LEU A 58 -32.18 12.80 -14.60
CA LEU A 58 -32.98 11.93 -13.73
C LEU A 58 -33.95 11.00 -14.48
N SER A 59 -34.23 11.27 -15.76
CA SER A 59 -35.14 10.46 -16.58
C SER A 59 -34.50 9.16 -17.08
N ASP A 60 -33.19 9.15 -17.33
CA ASP A 60 -32.42 7.97 -17.71
C ASP A 60 -31.84 7.30 -16.46
N GLN A 61 -32.14 6.01 -16.28
CA GLN A 61 -31.71 5.25 -15.11
C GLN A 61 -30.17 5.18 -14.97
N THR A 62 -29.43 5.12 -16.08
CA THR A 62 -27.97 5.07 -16.10
C THR A 62 -27.38 6.41 -15.67
N ARG A 63 -27.94 7.51 -16.20
CA ARG A 63 -27.50 8.88 -15.85
C ARG A 63 -27.85 9.20 -14.40
N ARG A 64 -29.04 8.80 -13.96
CA ARG A 64 -29.49 8.90 -12.56
C ARG A 64 -28.55 8.16 -11.63
N TYR A 65 -28.16 6.92 -11.96
CA TYR A 65 -27.22 6.16 -11.14
C TYR A 65 -25.87 6.88 -10.99
N ARG A 66 -25.30 7.39 -12.10
CA ARG A 66 -24.04 8.15 -12.06
C ARG A 66 -24.15 9.42 -11.21
N PHE A 67 -25.30 10.10 -11.29
CA PHE A 67 -25.60 11.27 -10.48
C PHE A 67 -25.74 10.89 -9.00
N ASP A 68 -26.45 9.81 -8.68
CA ASP A 68 -26.68 9.31 -7.32
C ASP A 68 -25.37 8.95 -6.59
N CYS A 69 -24.36 8.46 -7.31
CA CYS A 69 -23.02 8.20 -6.76
C CYS A 69 -22.31 9.47 -6.27
N LYS A 70 -22.55 10.62 -6.92
CA LYS A 70 -21.95 11.91 -6.54
C LYS A 70 -22.88 12.80 -5.72
N TYR A 71 -24.15 12.43 -5.61
CA TYR A 71 -25.21 13.26 -5.05
C TYR A 71 -24.86 13.80 -3.65
N GLU A 72 -24.25 12.98 -2.79
CA GLU A 72 -23.92 13.42 -1.43
C GLU A 72 -22.87 14.53 -1.40
N ILE A 73 -21.90 14.50 -2.33
CA ILE A 73 -20.89 15.56 -2.47
C ILE A 73 -21.57 16.85 -2.95
N ILE A 74 -22.41 16.74 -3.99
CA ILE A 74 -23.15 17.86 -4.58
C ILE A 74 -24.07 18.49 -3.52
N ARG A 75 -24.88 17.68 -2.83
CA ARG A 75 -25.79 18.12 -1.77
C ARG A 75 -25.07 18.91 -0.70
N ASN A 76 -23.95 18.38 -0.19
CA ASN A 76 -23.15 19.05 0.84
C ASN A 76 -22.51 20.37 0.34
N GLN A 77 -22.15 20.47 -0.94
CA GLN A 77 -21.67 21.73 -1.53
C GLN A 77 -22.79 22.77 -1.58
N TRP A 78 -23.99 22.36 -2.00
CA TRP A 78 -25.18 23.23 -2.03
C TRP A 78 -25.63 23.67 -0.64
N ASP A 79 -25.61 22.78 0.35
CA ASP A 79 -25.95 23.10 1.75
C ASP A 79 -25.01 24.18 2.32
N LYS A 80 -23.69 24.03 2.07
CA LYS A 80 -22.69 25.04 2.46
C LYS A 80 -22.90 26.37 1.74
N TYR A 81 -23.26 26.34 0.46
CA TYR A 81 -23.55 27.55 -0.31
C TYR A 81 -24.78 28.29 0.22
N GLU A 82 -25.87 27.56 0.50
CA GLU A 82 -27.09 28.14 1.08
C GLU A 82 -26.85 28.70 2.48
N GLU A 83 -26.12 27.99 3.33
CA GLU A 83 -25.76 28.49 4.66
C GLU A 83 -24.93 29.78 4.58
N ALA A 84 -23.93 29.81 3.69
CA ALA A 84 -23.13 31.00 3.44
C ALA A 84 -23.96 32.17 2.86
N THR A 85 -24.95 31.87 2.03
CA THR A 85 -25.82 32.89 1.42
C THR A 85 -26.86 33.39 2.41
N ARG A 86 -27.40 32.51 3.26
CA ARG A 86 -28.34 32.83 4.33
C ARG A 86 -27.76 33.85 5.30
N TRP A 87 -26.48 33.76 5.63
CA TRP A 87 -25.82 34.77 6.47
C TRP A 87 -25.70 36.13 5.77
N LYS A 88 -25.45 36.16 4.45
CA LYS A 88 -25.45 37.40 3.68
C LYS A 88 -26.83 38.07 3.66
N THR A 89 -27.89 37.31 3.41
CA THR A 89 -29.26 37.82 3.39
C THR A 89 -29.76 38.21 4.79
N ALA A 90 -29.42 37.45 5.83
CA ALA A 90 -29.77 37.77 7.21
C ALA A 90 -29.04 39.02 7.74
N GLY A 91 -27.76 39.20 7.41
CA GLY A 91 -27.03 40.44 7.67
C GLY A 91 -27.62 41.64 6.91
N GLN A 92 -28.13 41.42 5.70
CA GLN A 92 -28.80 42.42 4.88
C GLN A 92 -30.21 42.79 5.42
N ILE A 93 -30.95 41.84 6.00
CA ILE A 93 -32.22 42.10 6.70
C ILE A 93 -31.97 42.88 8.01
N HIS A 94 -30.93 42.55 8.79
CA HIS A 94 -30.57 43.29 10.00
C HIS A 94 -30.16 44.75 9.69
N THR A 95 -29.45 44.98 8.59
CA THR A 95 -29.06 46.32 8.15
C THR A 95 -30.21 47.09 7.48
N GLN A 96 -31.12 46.42 6.76
CA GLN A 96 -32.31 47.06 6.20
C GLN A 96 -33.34 47.46 7.28
N CYS A 97 -33.53 46.66 8.33
CA CYS A 97 -34.33 47.06 9.48
C CYS A 97 -33.68 48.21 10.26
N ALA A 98 -32.35 48.22 10.43
CA ALA A 98 -31.65 49.34 11.05
C ALA A 98 -31.77 50.64 10.23
N ALA A 99 -31.68 50.57 8.90
CA ALA A 99 -31.83 51.73 8.01
C ALA A 99 -33.27 52.26 7.93
N SER A 100 -34.28 51.37 7.95
CA SER A 100 -35.70 51.75 7.96
C SER A 100 -36.15 52.35 9.29
N VAL A 101 -35.62 51.86 10.41
CA VAL A 101 -35.88 52.42 11.75
C VAL A 101 -35.26 53.81 11.91
N TYR A 102 -34.11 54.08 11.28
CA TYR A 102 -33.42 55.38 11.34
C TYR A 102 -34.22 56.54 10.70
N GLN A 103 -35.20 56.25 9.85
CA GLN A 103 -36.02 57.27 9.19
C GLN A 103 -37.38 57.52 9.88
N LYS A 104 -37.82 56.65 10.79
CA LYS A 104 -39.17 56.72 11.38
C LYS A 104 -39.25 57.11 12.87
N THR A 105 -38.14 57.15 13.60
CA THR A 105 -38.15 57.59 15.01
C THR A 105 -37.22 58.78 15.22
N GLY A 106 -37.69 59.97 14.86
CA GLY A 106 -37.06 61.25 15.21
C GLY A 106 -37.18 61.64 16.68
N ALA A 107 -37.33 60.69 17.61
CA ALA A 107 -37.44 60.98 19.05
C ALA A 107 -37.33 59.70 19.92
N VAL A 108 -36.12 59.17 20.13
CA VAL A 108 -35.71 58.52 21.40
C VAL A 108 -34.18 58.64 21.52
N GLU A 109 -33.68 59.83 21.84
CA GLU A 109 -32.23 60.08 22.02
C GLU A 109 -31.71 59.86 23.45
N SER A 110 -32.57 59.50 24.43
CA SER A 110 -32.14 59.48 25.84
C SER A 110 -31.77 58.11 26.42
N GLU A 111 -32.21 56.99 25.83
CA GLU A 111 -31.93 55.65 26.39
C GLU A 111 -30.99 54.78 25.53
N THR A 112 -30.78 55.09 24.26
CA THR A 112 -29.87 54.36 23.36
C THR A 112 -28.43 54.90 23.36
N LYS A 113 -28.20 56.06 23.99
CA LYS A 113 -26.88 56.71 24.09
C LYS A 113 -25.89 55.98 25.02
N SER A 114 -26.38 55.10 25.88
CA SER A 114 -25.55 54.33 26.83
C SER A 114 -24.81 53.16 26.17
N ILE A 115 -25.44 52.48 25.21
CA ILE A 115 -24.91 51.25 24.57
C ILE A 115 -23.79 51.56 23.55
N TYR A 116 -23.82 52.75 22.94
CA TYR A 116 -22.83 53.18 21.92
C TYR A 116 -21.95 54.35 22.38
N SER A 117 -21.67 54.47 23.67
CA SER A 117 -20.57 55.32 24.13
C SER A 117 -19.25 54.80 23.53
N GLU A 118 -18.34 55.68 23.08
CA GLU A 118 -17.04 55.28 22.52
C GLU A 118 -16.27 54.32 23.46
N GLU A 119 -16.42 54.54 24.76
CA GLU A 119 -15.92 53.70 25.85
C GLU A 119 -16.50 52.27 25.83
N GLY A 120 -17.82 52.15 25.61
CA GLY A 120 -18.53 50.86 25.52
C GLY A 120 -18.12 50.08 24.28
N VAL A 121 -18.01 50.75 23.13
CA VAL A 121 -17.54 50.13 21.88
C VAL A 121 -16.09 49.66 22.02
N ARG A 122 -15.22 50.47 22.63
CA ARG A 122 -13.82 50.11 22.91
C ARG A 122 -13.72 48.83 23.76
N LYS A 123 -14.50 48.73 24.84
CA LYS A 123 -14.54 47.54 25.70
C LYS A 123 -15.03 46.29 24.98
N ILE A 124 -16.02 46.42 24.09
CA ILE A 124 -16.51 45.31 23.26
C ILE A 124 -15.43 44.84 22.30
N LEU A 125 -14.75 45.76 21.61
CA LEU A 125 -13.66 45.44 20.69
C LEU A 125 -12.48 44.78 21.40
N GLU A 126 -12.12 45.27 22.59
CA GLU A 126 -11.07 44.70 23.42
C GLU A 126 -11.44 43.27 23.88
N LYS A 127 -12.69 43.06 24.30
CA LYS A 127 -13.21 41.72 24.63
C LYS A 127 -13.15 40.76 23.43
N LEU A 128 -13.53 41.22 22.24
CA LEU A 128 -13.47 40.42 21.01
C LEU A 128 -12.04 40.07 20.59
N LYS A 129 -11.10 41.02 20.74
CA LYS A 129 -9.67 40.76 20.51
C LYS A 129 -9.16 39.70 21.46
N ARG A 130 -9.43 39.84 22.76
CA ARG A 130 -9.03 38.85 23.76
C ARG A 130 -9.59 37.46 23.45
N MET A 131 -10.88 37.36 23.09
CA MET A 131 -11.48 36.09 22.70
C MET A 131 -10.83 35.47 21.46
N ARG A 132 -10.39 36.29 20.49
CA ARG A 132 -9.67 35.82 19.31
C ARG A 132 -8.28 35.30 19.68
N ASP A 133 -7.55 36.06 20.49
CA ASP A 133 -6.20 35.70 20.93
C ASP A 133 -6.22 34.42 21.79
N GLU A 134 -7.21 34.28 22.68
CA GLU A 134 -7.46 33.06 23.45
C GLU A 134 -7.76 31.86 22.53
N ALA A 135 -8.57 32.04 21.49
CA ALA A 135 -8.88 30.98 20.53
C ALA A 135 -7.66 30.57 19.69
N ASP A 136 -6.83 31.53 19.27
CA ASP A 136 -5.61 31.25 18.51
C ASP A 136 -4.54 30.59 19.38
N GLU A 137 -4.46 30.96 20.66
CA GLU A 137 -3.61 30.30 21.64
C GLU A 137 -4.03 28.84 21.87
N ILE A 138 -5.33 28.55 22.03
CA ILE A 138 -5.85 27.18 22.13
C ILE A 138 -5.48 26.36 20.88
N ARG A 139 -5.62 26.94 19.68
CA ARG A 139 -5.23 26.27 18.43
C ARG A 139 -3.73 26.00 18.36
N ARG A 140 -2.90 26.92 18.88
CA ARG A 140 -1.44 26.75 18.93
C ARG A 140 -1.08 25.61 19.89
N GLN A 141 -1.66 25.59 21.08
CA GLN A 141 -1.46 24.53 22.07
C GLN A 141 -1.88 23.16 21.53
N GLU A 142 -3.00 23.09 20.80
CA GLU A 142 -3.46 21.84 20.19
C GLU A 142 -2.49 21.33 19.12
N LYS A 143 -1.98 22.22 18.26
CA LYS A 143 -0.97 21.85 17.26
C LYS A 143 0.33 21.37 17.91
N GLU A 144 0.78 22.04 18.98
CA GLU A 144 1.96 21.61 19.73
C GLU A 144 1.75 20.25 20.41
N ARG A 145 0.55 20.01 20.97
CA ARG A 145 0.17 18.71 21.54
C ARG A 145 0.20 17.61 20.48
N GLN A 146 -0.45 17.84 19.33
CA GLN A 146 -0.46 16.89 18.22
C GLN A 146 0.95 16.64 17.65
N ALA A 147 1.81 17.66 17.61
CA ALA A 147 3.19 17.52 17.16
C ALA A 147 4.00 16.63 18.14
N LYS A 148 3.82 16.83 19.46
CA LYS A 148 4.45 16.00 20.49
C LYS A 148 3.95 14.55 20.43
N GLU A 149 2.64 14.34 20.29
CA GLU A 149 2.06 13.00 20.13
C GLU A 149 2.60 12.30 18.88
N LYS A 150 2.68 13.00 17.74
CA LYS A 150 3.29 12.45 16.51
C LYS A 150 4.77 12.13 16.69
N GLN A 151 5.52 12.97 17.40
CA GLN A 151 6.93 12.72 17.68
C GLN A 151 7.11 11.50 18.59
N GLU A 152 6.27 11.36 19.62
CA GLU A 152 6.29 10.19 20.51
C GLU A 152 5.90 8.91 19.77
N GLU A 153 4.86 8.96 18.93
CA GLU A 153 4.45 7.84 18.09
C GLU A 153 5.55 7.43 17.11
N ALA A 154 6.21 8.40 16.47
CA ALA A 154 7.35 8.14 15.59
C ALA A 154 8.51 7.48 16.35
N ARG A 155 8.81 7.95 17.57
CA ARG A 155 9.84 7.34 18.43
C ARG A 155 9.48 5.90 18.82
N LYS A 156 8.21 5.65 19.16
CA LYS A 156 7.73 4.28 19.49
C LYS A 156 7.84 3.36 18.27
N LYS A 157 7.44 3.83 17.08
CA LYS A 157 7.58 3.07 15.83
C LYS A 157 9.03 2.78 15.48
N GLU A 158 9.94 3.73 15.69
CA GLU A 158 11.37 3.51 15.47
C GLU A 158 11.95 2.48 16.46
N GLU A 159 11.56 2.54 17.74
CA GLU A 159 11.97 1.56 18.74
C GLU A 159 11.41 0.16 18.44
N GLU A 160 10.14 0.07 18.03
CA GLU A 160 9.51 -1.18 17.61
C GLU A 160 10.18 -1.75 16.36
N ALA A 161 10.47 -0.94 15.36
CA ALA A 161 11.22 -1.35 14.17
C ALA A 161 12.62 -1.87 14.52
N LYS A 162 13.33 -1.23 15.46
CA LYS A 162 14.63 -1.73 15.94
C LYS A 162 14.50 -3.06 16.67
N ARG A 163 13.46 -3.24 17.49
CA ARG A 163 13.18 -4.51 18.19
C ARG A 163 12.84 -5.62 17.20
N GLU A 164 12.03 -5.33 16.20
CA GLU A 164 11.67 -6.26 15.13
C GLU A 164 12.89 -6.61 14.26
N GLU A 165 13.73 -5.64 13.92
CA GLU A 165 14.98 -5.91 13.21
C GLU A 165 15.94 -6.76 14.05
N ALA A 166 16.06 -6.50 15.35
CA ALA A 166 16.83 -7.34 16.26
C ALA A 166 16.26 -8.77 16.33
N ARG A 167 14.92 -8.92 16.40
CA ARG A 167 14.26 -10.23 16.36
C ARG A 167 14.57 -10.96 15.05
N ARG A 168 14.45 -10.27 13.92
CA ARG A 168 14.77 -10.83 12.60
C ARG A 168 16.24 -11.23 12.51
N ARG A 169 17.17 -10.43 13.03
CA ARG A 169 18.60 -10.81 13.10
C ARG A 169 18.81 -12.04 13.97
N THR A 170 18.13 -12.15 15.12
CA THR A 170 18.24 -13.36 15.95
C THR A 170 17.60 -14.58 15.29
N GLU A 171 16.51 -14.41 14.55
CA GLU A 171 15.88 -15.46 13.74
C GLU A 171 16.82 -15.89 12.60
N GLU A 172 17.40 -14.95 11.86
CA GLU A 172 18.40 -15.21 10.82
C GLU A 172 19.67 -15.87 11.38
N GLU A 173 20.13 -15.46 12.57
CA GLU A 173 21.24 -16.11 13.28
C GLU A 173 20.85 -17.53 13.72
N MET A 174 19.66 -17.73 14.29
CA MET A 174 19.16 -19.06 14.64
C MET A 174 18.96 -19.95 13.41
N GLU A 175 18.46 -19.41 12.30
CA GLU A 175 18.33 -20.10 11.02
C GLU A 175 19.71 -20.44 10.45
N PHE A 176 20.67 -19.52 10.51
CA PHE A 176 22.05 -19.75 10.10
C PHE A 176 22.69 -20.88 10.93
N TRP A 177 22.58 -20.83 12.26
CA TRP A 177 23.08 -21.88 13.14
C TRP A 177 22.29 -23.19 13.03
N ASN A 178 20.98 -23.17 12.75
CA ASN A 178 20.18 -24.38 12.52
C ASN A 178 20.55 -25.02 11.18
N HIS A 179 20.77 -24.21 10.14
CA HIS A 179 21.23 -24.68 8.84
C HIS A 179 22.66 -25.23 8.95
N ASP A 180 23.54 -24.62 9.76
CA ASP A 180 24.92 -25.08 9.94
C ASP A 180 25.06 -26.28 10.90
N TRP A 181 24.25 -26.35 11.97
CA TRP A 181 24.13 -27.49 12.88
C TRP A 181 23.59 -28.74 12.17
N PHE A 182 22.68 -28.58 11.20
CA PHE A 182 22.21 -29.67 10.33
C PHE A 182 23.10 -29.92 9.10
N THR A 183 24.07 -29.05 8.78
CA THR A 183 25.10 -29.32 7.74
C THR A 183 26.42 -29.86 8.28
N PHE A 184 26.43 -30.38 9.52
CA PHE A 184 27.30 -31.51 9.81
C PHE A 184 26.58 -32.75 9.26
N LYS A 185 26.92 -33.16 8.01
CA LYS A 185 26.46 -34.37 7.29
C LYS A 185 25.44 -35.18 8.11
N THR A 186 24.16 -35.09 7.74
CA THR A 186 23.05 -35.81 8.38
C THR A 186 23.52 -37.24 8.68
N PHE A 187 23.45 -37.61 9.96
CA PHE A 187 23.70 -38.97 10.42
C PHE A 187 22.83 -39.98 9.63
N GLU A 188 21.68 -39.50 9.11
CA GLU A 188 20.81 -40.16 8.13
C GLU A 188 21.50 -40.48 6.79
N ASP A 189 22.26 -39.56 6.17
CA ASP A 189 22.98 -39.84 4.92
C ASP A 189 24.09 -40.90 5.13
N VAL A 190 24.67 -40.95 6.32
CA VAL A 190 25.67 -41.96 6.70
C VAL A 190 25.03 -43.32 6.97
N LEU A 191 23.81 -43.35 7.51
CA LEU A 191 23.02 -44.57 7.73
C LEU A 191 22.45 -45.12 6.41
N ASP A 192 22.01 -44.27 5.50
CA ASP A 192 21.55 -44.66 4.14
C ASP A 192 22.71 -45.27 3.31
N GLU A 193 23.93 -44.71 3.40
CA GLU A 193 25.13 -45.30 2.80
C GLU A 193 25.48 -46.67 3.40
N MET A 194 25.23 -46.89 4.70
CA MET A 194 25.44 -48.20 5.34
C MET A 194 24.35 -49.21 4.97
N GLU A 195 23.09 -48.79 4.82
CA GLU A 195 21.96 -49.68 4.50
C GLU A 195 21.97 -50.11 3.03
N GLN A 196 22.32 -49.21 2.11
CA GLN A 196 22.57 -49.55 0.69
C GLN A 196 23.73 -50.53 0.52
N ARG A 197 24.72 -50.48 1.42
CA ARG A 197 25.85 -51.42 1.44
C ARG A 197 25.49 -52.78 2.04
N MET A 198 24.42 -52.86 2.83
CA MET A 198 23.93 -54.08 3.46
C MET A 198 22.83 -54.79 2.63
N MET A 199 22.15 -54.10 1.73
CA MET A 199 21.04 -54.62 0.89
C MET A 199 21.41 -54.88 -0.59
N GLY A 200 22.69 -54.84 -0.93
CA GLY A 200 23.22 -55.00 -2.30
C GLY A 200 23.74 -56.39 -2.66
N THR A 201 23.03 -57.46 -2.28
CA THR A 201 23.27 -58.81 -2.82
C THR A 201 21.97 -59.34 -3.38
N GLU A 202 21.82 -59.32 -4.72
CA GLU A 202 21.22 -60.40 -5.51
C GLU A 202 21.03 -60.01 -7.00
N ALA A 203 21.50 -60.91 -7.86
CA ALA A 203 21.03 -61.23 -9.20
C ALA A 203 20.94 -60.13 -10.29
N ARG A 204 21.83 -60.24 -11.29
CA ARG A 204 21.39 -60.39 -12.70
C ARG A 204 22.51 -60.87 -13.64
N THR A 205 22.27 -62.06 -14.18
CA THR A 205 22.87 -62.62 -15.38
C THR A 205 22.43 -61.83 -16.62
N ASN A 206 23.36 -61.45 -17.51
CA ASN A 206 23.29 -61.75 -18.95
C ASN A 206 24.43 -61.09 -19.75
N SER A 207 25.07 -61.96 -20.54
CA SER A 207 25.93 -61.81 -21.72
C SER A 207 26.12 -60.44 -22.39
N ALA A 208 27.38 -60.03 -22.56
CA ALA A 208 27.90 -59.38 -23.77
C ALA A 208 29.43 -59.60 -23.88
N GLN A 209 29.89 -60.01 -25.07
CA GLN A 209 31.27 -60.37 -25.41
C GLN A 209 32.26 -59.19 -25.35
N PRO A 210 33.60 -59.42 -25.32
CA PRO A 210 34.60 -58.38 -25.23
C PRO A 210 35.11 -57.92 -26.61
N PRO A 211 35.43 -56.63 -26.82
CA PRO A 211 36.44 -56.21 -27.80
C PRO A 211 37.79 -56.08 -27.07
N SER A 212 38.76 -56.94 -27.36
CA SER A 212 39.75 -56.82 -28.45
C SER A 212 40.68 -55.62 -28.30
N SER A 213 41.93 -55.98 -28.04
CA SER A 213 43.15 -55.20 -27.90
C SER A 213 43.40 -54.11 -28.94
N ASN A 214 44.07 -53.08 -28.42
CA ASN A 214 45.04 -52.20 -29.08
C ASN A 214 44.51 -51.16 -30.06
N SER A 215 44.48 -49.91 -29.60
CA SER A 215 44.80 -48.76 -30.45
C SER A 215 45.27 -47.58 -29.60
N THR A 216 46.60 -47.52 -29.44
CA THR A 216 47.41 -46.29 -29.42
C THR A 216 46.68 -45.01 -29.00
N TYR A 217 46.74 -44.67 -27.72
CA TYR A 217 46.46 -43.31 -27.26
C TYR A 217 47.68 -42.76 -26.52
N SER A 218 48.31 -41.80 -27.19
CA SER A 218 48.86 -40.57 -26.63
C SER A 218 49.75 -40.68 -25.39
N ILE A 219 51.05 -40.52 -25.69
CA ILE A 219 52.27 -40.39 -24.87
C ILE A 219 52.23 -39.27 -23.79
N LEU A 220 51.06 -38.82 -23.32
CA LEU A 220 50.97 -37.82 -22.24
C LEU A 220 49.75 -38.10 -21.34
N CYS A 221 49.79 -39.18 -20.56
CA CYS A 221 48.92 -39.29 -19.39
C CYS A 221 49.55 -38.47 -18.26
N TYR A 222 49.01 -37.27 -18.00
CA TYR A 222 49.40 -36.51 -16.81
C TYR A 222 48.79 -37.18 -15.58
N HIS A 223 49.61 -37.88 -14.79
CA HIS A 223 49.18 -38.57 -13.57
C HIS A 223 48.77 -37.57 -12.48
N TRP A 224 47.58 -37.00 -12.60
CA TRP A 224 47.03 -36.08 -11.62
C TRP A 224 46.51 -36.83 -10.38
N ARG A 225 46.37 -36.09 -9.28
CA ARG A 225 46.49 -36.54 -7.87
C ARG A 225 45.57 -37.68 -7.42
N TRP A 226 44.62 -38.15 -8.21
CA TRP A 226 43.68 -39.18 -7.82
C TRP A 226 43.85 -40.48 -8.61
N TRP A 227 44.32 -41.51 -7.91
CA TRP A 227 44.41 -42.89 -8.40
C TRP A 227 43.42 -43.72 -7.60
N LEU A 228 42.76 -44.68 -8.27
CA LEU A 228 41.78 -45.55 -7.65
C LEU A 228 42.50 -46.65 -6.87
N ARG A 229 42.03 -46.94 -5.66
CA ARG A 229 42.53 -48.07 -4.88
C ARG A 229 41.90 -49.35 -5.40
N ILE A 230 42.74 -50.29 -5.82
CA ILE A 230 42.32 -51.65 -6.16
C ILE A 230 42.74 -52.56 -5.02
N ASP A 231 41.74 -53.12 -4.34
CA ASP A 231 41.96 -54.10 -3.28
C ASP A 231 42.42 -55.43 -3.88
N GLY A 232 43.48 -55.99 -3.28
CA GLY A 232 44.11 -57.21 -3.77
C GLY A 232 45.63 -57.11 -3.78
N ALA A 233 46.27 -58.28 -3.68
CA ALA A 233 47.71 -58.38 -3.63
C ALA A 233 48.30 -58.44 -5.05
N GLY A 234 49.28 -57.58 -5.36
CA GLY A 234 49.84 -57.47 -6.71
C GLY A 234 51.23 -56.82 -6.75
N TRP A 235 51.85 -56.84 -7.93
CA TRP A 235 53.18 -56.28 -8.14
C TRP A 235 53.11 -54.82 -8.63
N CYS A 236 53.88 -53.93 -7.99
CA CYS A 236 54.01 -52.55 -8.43
C CYS A 236 54.86 -52.46 -9.72
N GLN A 237 54.38 -51.77 -10.75
CA GLN A 237 55.08 -51.65 -12.04
C GLN A 237 56.31 -50.73 -11.99
N TYR A 238 56.38 -49.82 -11.00
CA TYR A 238 57.46 -48.83 -10.88
C TYR A 238 58.64 -49.30 -10.05
N CYS A 239 58.39 -50.06 -8.97
CA CYS A 239 59.46 -50.54 -8.09
C CYS A 239 59.59 -52.07 -8.05
N GLY A 240 58.73 -52.80 -8.76
CA GLY A 240 58.75 -54.26 -8.82
C GLY A 240 58.49 -54.95 -7.47
N ARG A 241 58.00 -54.21 -6.46
CA ARG A 241 57.73 -54.77 -5.12
C ARG A 241 56.30 -55.32 -5.06
N TYR A 242 56.15 -56.47 -4.42
CA TYR A 242 54.83 -57.07 -4.17
C TYR A 242 54.12 -56.33 -3.02
N CYS A 243 52.90 -55.86 -3.28
CA CYS A 243 52.05 -55.19 -2.31
C CYS A 243 50.91 -56.13 -1.95
N SER A 244 50.83 -56.53 -0.67
CA SER A 244 49.85 -57.51 -0.20
C SER A 244 48.49 -56.92 0.14
N THR A 245 48.40 -55.60 0.33
CA THR A 245 47.18 -54.96 0.83
C THR A 245 46.33 -54.37 -0.30
N TYR A 246 46.92 -53.51 -1.13
CA TYR A 246 46.26 -52.89 -2.28
C TYR A 246 47.30 -52.22 -3.19
N LEU A 247 46.90 -51.95 -4.42
CA LEU A 247 47.62 -51.11 -5.38
C LEU A 247 46.76 -49.91 -5.77
N LEU A 248 47.40 -48.90 -6.35
CA LEU A 248 46.74 -47.77 -6.97
C LEU A 248 46.77 -47.95 -8.48
N ASP A 249 45.63 -47.74 -9.14
CA ASP A 249 45.49 -47.78 -10.60
C ASP A 249 45.11 -46.41 -11.14
N CYS A 250 45.68 -46.03 -12.28
CA CYS A 250 45.37 -44.76 -12.92
C CYS A 250 44.15 -44.94 -13.83
N PRO A 251 43.11 -44.09 -13.74
CA PRO A 251 41.93 -44.24 -14.59
C PRO A 251 42.18 -43.84 -16.06
N GLY A 252 43.30 -43.16 -16.35
CA GLY A 252 43.65 -42.68 -17.69
C GLY A 252 44.65 -43.57 -18.44
N CYS A 253 45.33 -44.47 -17.74
CA CYS A 253 46.24 -45.46 -18.31
C CYS A 253 46.33 -46.63 -17.33
N ASP A 254 46.47 -47.87 -17.80
CA ASP A 254 46.47 -49.09 -16.95
C ASP A 254 47.73 -49.24 -16.05
N ALA A 255 48.32 -48.12 -15.61
CA ALA A 255 49.49 -48.04 -14.76
C ALA A 255 49.14 -48.35 -13.31
N ARG A 256 49.88 -49.30 -12.72
CA ARG A 256 49.68 -49.76 -11.33
C ARG A 256 50.88 -49.49 -10.44
N ALA A 257 50.68 -48.70 -9.40
CA ALA A 257 51.73 -48.26 -8.49
C ALA A 257 51.39 -48.57 -7.02
N CYS A 258 52.42 -48.81 -6.21
CA CYS A 258 52.25 -48.75 -4.76
C CYS A 258 52.13 -47.30 -4.28
N VAL A 259 51.56 -47.10 -3.09
CA VAL A 259 51.32 -45.77 -2.50
C VAL A 259 52.60 -44.92 -2.49
N SER A 260 53.74 -45.51 -2.10
CA SER A 260 55.02 -44.81 -2.05
C SER A 260 55.51 -44.35 -3.42
N CYS A 261 55.35 -45.18 -4.47
CA CYS A 261 55.72 -44.80 -5.83
C CYS A 261 54.82 -43.69 -6.38
N LYS A 262 53.52 -43.77 -6.12
CA LYS A 262 52.55 -42.74 -6.54
C LYS A 262 52.84 -41.38 -5.89
N ILE A 263 53.17 -41.34 -4.60
CA ILE A 263 53.53 -40.09 -3.91
C ILE A 263 54.77 -39.45 -4.54
N ARG A 264 55.77 -40.27 -4.92
CA ARG A 264 57.02 -39.79 -5.52
C ARG A 264 56.81 -39.21 -6.92
N GLU A 265 55.91 -39.80 -7.73
CA GLU A 265 55.56 -39.24 -9.05
C GLU A 265 54.72 -37.96 -8.96
N SER A 266 53.85 -37.84 -7.95
CA SER A 266 52.98 -36.66 -7.79
C SER A 266 53.70 -35.41 -7.24
N GLY A 267 54.96 -35.55 -6.86
CA GLY A 267 55.75 -34.52 -6.17
C GLY A 267 56.89 -33.92 -6.99
N SER A 268 56.98 -34.22 -8.29
CA SER A 268 57.94 -33.64 -9.24
C SER A 268 57.25 -32.86 -10.34
#